data_AF-A0A7S2Z8A5-F1
#
_entry.id   AF-A0A7S2Z8A5-F1
#
_cell.length_a   1.000
_cell.length_b   1.000
_cell.length_c   1.000
_cell.angle_alpha   90.00
_cell.angle_beta   90.00
_cell.angle_gamma   90.00
#
_symmetry.space_group_name_H-M   'P 1'
#
loop_
_entity.id
_entity.type
_entity.pdbx_description
1 polymer ?
#
loop_
_entity_poly.entity_id
_entity_poly.type
_entity_poly.pdbx_seq_one_letter_code
_entity_poly.pdbx_strand_id
1 'polypeptide(L)'
;DMSKYNLTVVSPRNHMVFTPLLASTTVGTLDFRSVTVSMRNIQPALAVGTNKYFNAKALDVNHEDQVVLCEADGKEFEVQYDELAICTGAQGSTFGIPGVIE
;
A
#
# COMPACT_ATOMS: atom_id res chain seq x y z
N ASP A 1 2.92 -14.89 -16.41
CA ASP A 1 4.37 -15.04 -16.56
C ASP A 1 5.02 -13.75 -16.08
N MET A 2 5.80 -13.82 -15.01
CA MET A 2 6.37 -12.63 -14.33
C MET A 2 7.51 -11.99 -15.13
N SER A 3 7.95 -12.61 -16.24
CA SER A 3 8.94 -12.04 -17.16
C SER A 3 8.37 -11.00 -18.12
N LYS A 4 7.03 -10.90 -18.24
CA LYS A 4 6.36 -10.06 -19.25
C LYS A 4 6.06 -8.64 -18.79
N TYR A 5 6.09 -8.38 -17.48
CA TYR A 5 5.67 -7.10 -16.91
C TYR A 5 6.68 -6.63 -15.85
N ASN A 6 6.94 -5.33 -15.81
CA ASN A 6 7.67 -4.68 -14.73
C ASN A 6 6.67 -4.19 -13.68
N LEU A 7 6.74 -4.75 -12.47
CA LEU A 7 5.84 -4.44 -11.37
C LEU A 7 6.39 -3.29 -10.56
N THR A 8 5.60 -2.21 -10.45
CA THR A 8 5.86 -1.11 -9.53
C THR A 8 4.71 -1.06 -8.52
N VAL A 9 5.05 -1.14 -7.23
CA VAL A 9 4.07 -1.07 -6.14
C VAL A 9 4.34 0.20 -5.34
N VAL A 10 3.31 1.02 -5.18
CA VAL A 10 3.34 2.23 -4.35
C VAL A 10 2.43 2.01 -3.14
N SER A 11 2.98 2.12 -1.94
CA SER A 11 2.17 2.05 -0.72
C SER A 11 2.87 2.76 0.43
N PRO A 12 2.14 3.50 1.29
CA PRO A 12 2.73 4.13 2.48
C PRO A 12 3.03 3.12 3.60
N ARG A 13 2.68 1.85 3.44
CA ARG A 13 2.93 0.79 4.42
C ARG A 13 3.76 -0.32 3.78
N ASN A 14 4.87 -0.69 4.43
CA ASN A 14 5.81 -1.73 3.99
C ASN A 14 5.42 -3.17 4.38
N HIS A 15 4.26 -3.34 5.01
CA HIS A 15 3.76 -4.62 5.48
C HIS A 15 2.28 -4.77 5.15
N MET A 16 1.87 -6.02 4.93
CA MET A 16 0.47 -6.42 4.90
C MET A 16 0.03 -6.75 6.32
N VAL A 17 -1.23 -6.44 6.63
CA VAL A 17 -1.89 -6.83 7.88
C VAL A 17 -2.98 -7.84 7.55
N PHE A 18 -3.00 -8.97 8.25
CA PHE A 18 -4.10 -9.93 8.16
C PHE A 18 -5.28 -9.46 9.02
N THR A 19 -6.13 -8.62 8.42
CA THR A 19 -7.22 -7.92 9.11
C THR A 19 -8.20 -8.81 9.90
N PRO A 20 -8.49 -10.08 9.52
CA PRO A 20 -9.37 -10.93 10.32
C PRO A 20 -8.85 -11.23 11.74
N LEU A 21 -7.53 -11.15 11.98
CA LEU A 21 -6.93 -11.46 13.29
C LEU A 21 -6.63 -10.21 14.13
N LEU A 22 -6.99 -9.02 13.65
CA LEU A 22 -6.66 -7.75 14.33
C LEU A 22 -7.39 -7.62 15.68
N ALA A 23 -8.60 -8.18 15.82
CA ALA A 23 -9.30 -8.21 17.10
C ALA A 23 -8.54 -9.06 18.13
N SER A 24 -7.99 -10.21 17.73
CA SER A 24 -7.21 -11.09 18.62
C SER A 24 -5.92 -10.45 19.12
N THR A 25 -5.33 -9.53 18.34
CA THR A 25 -4.15 -8.78 18.80
C THR A 25 -4.49 -7.71 19.82
N THR A 26 -5.68 -7.10 19.75
CA THR A 26 -6.10 -6.09 20.76
C THR A 26 -6.32 -6.68 22.15
N VAL A 27 -6.68 -7.97 22.24
CA VAL A 27 -6.87 -8.69 23.51
C VAL A 27 -5.63 -9.47 23.95
N GLY A 28 -4.51 -9.36 23.23
CA GLY A 28 -3.25 -10.02 23.57
C GLY A 28 -3.23 -11.55 23.36
N THR A 29 -4.22 -12.12 22.66
CA THR A 29 -4.21 -13.54 22.28
C THR A 29 -3.12 -13.84 21.24
N LEU A 30 -2.86 -12.86 20.36
CA LEU A 30 -1.80 -12.90 19.36
C LEU A 30 -0.94 -11.65 19.45
N ASP A 31 0.35 -11.80 19.16
CA ASP A 31 1.27 -10.67 19.04
C ASP A 31 1.06 -9.93 17.70
N PHE A 32 1.25 -8.60 17.68
CA PHE A 32 1.11 -7.81 16.46
C PHE A 32 2.03 -8.26 15.32
N ARG A 33 3.23 -8.75 15.63
CA ARG A 33 4.17 -9.24 14.60
C ARG A 33 3.70 -10.54 13.96
N SER A 34 2.80 -11.28 14.61
CA SER A 34 2.26 -12.54 14.08
C SER A 34 1.20 -12.34 12.99
N VAL A 35 0.57 -11.16 12.93
CA VAL A 35 -0.47 -10.82 11.94
C VAL A 35 0.05 -9.92 10.81
N THR A 36 1.32 -9.53 10.86
CA THR A 36 1.95 -8.67 9.86
C THR A 36 2.98 -9.43 9.04
N VAL A 37 3.03 -9.19 7.73
CA VAL A 37 4.05 -9.78 6.85
C VAL A 37 4.66 -8.70 5.96
N SER A 38 5.99 -8.72 5.81
CA SER A 38 6.70 -7.82 4.90
C SER A 38 6.26 -8.03 3.46
N MET A 39 6.03 -6.93 2.72
CA MET A 39 5.64 -7.01 1.30
C MET A 39 6.66 -7.76 0.44
N ARG A 40 7.96 -7.67 0.78
CA ARG A 40 9.03 -8.39 0.07
C ARG A 40 8.95 -9.91 0.26
N ASN A 41 8.38 -10.36 1.38
CA ASN A 41 8.18 -11.79 1.64
C ASN A 41 6.94 -12.34 0.91
N ILE A 42 5.90 -11.51 0.77
CA ILE A 42 4.65 -11.89 0.10
C ILE A 42 4.84 -12.04 -1.40
N GLN A 43 5.58 -11.10 -2.00
CA GLN A 43 5.88 -11.14 -3.42
C GLN A 43 7.40 -11.15 -3.62
N PRO A 44 8.03 -12.34 -3.65
CA PRO A 44 9.45 -12.48 -3.95
C PRO A 44 9.84 -11.86 -5.30
N ALA A 45 8.89 -11.77 -6.24
CA ALA A 45 9.14 -11.08 -7.51
C ALA A 45 9.52 -9.60 -7.32
N LEU A 46 9.03 -8.92 -6.27
CA LEU A 46 9.45 -7.53 -5.95
C LEU A 46 10.90 -7.44 -5.47
N ALA A 47 11.54 -8.56 -5.14
CA ALA A 47 12.97 -8.64 -4.83
C ALA A 47 13.83 -8.89 -6.09
N VAL A 48 13.22 -9.13 -7.25
CA VAL A 48 13.91 -9.35 -8.53
C VAL A 48 14.06 -8.00 -9.24
N GLY A 49 15.27 -7.75 -9.79
CA GLY A 49 15.83 -6.41 -9.98
C GLY A 49 15.07 -5.40 -10.86
N THR A 50 14.15 -5.82 -11.73
CA THR A 50 13.36 -4.87 -12.54
C THR A 50 12.13 -4.31 -11.80
N ASN A 51 11.68 -4.99 -10.75
CA ASN A 51 10.49 -4.61 -10.00
C ASN A 51 10.84 -3.63 -8.89
N LYS A 52 9.92 -2.68 -8.64
CA LYS A 52 10.14 -1.58 -7.69
C LYS A 52 9.05 -1.53 -6.64
N TYR A 53 9.44 -1.19 -5.43
CA TYR A 53 8.54 -0.90 -4.33
C TYR A 53 8.86 0.49 -3.78
N PHE A 54 7.88 1.40 -3.85
CA PHE A 54 7.96 2.75 -3.32
C PHE A 54 7.16 2.83 -2.03
N ASN A 55 7.85 3.20 -0.94
CA ASN A 55 7.20 3.58 0.30
C ASN A 55 6.73 5.03 0.19
N ALA A 56 5.58 5.23 -0.43
CA ALA A 56 5.03 6.54 -0.79
C ALA A 56 3.51 6.52 -0.78
N LYS A 57 2.89 7.69 -0.63
CA LYS A 57 1.43 7.86 -0.77
C LYS A 57 1.12 8.25 -2.21
N ALA A 58 0.13 7.61 -2.82
CA ALA A 58 -0.44 8.12 -4.06
C ALA A 58 -1.43 9.25 -3.71
N LEU A 59 -1.24 10.43 -4.31
CA LEU A 59 -2.07 11.61 -4.10
C LEU A 59 -3.15 11.73 -5.16
N ASP A 60 -2.76 11.57 -6.43
CA ASP A 60 -3.66 11.73 -7.57
C ASP A 60 -3.26 10.84 -8.75
N VAL A 61 -4.21 10.58 -9.65
CA VAL A 61 -4.03 9.76 -10.85
C VAL A 61 -4.43 10.57 -12.07
N ASN A 62 -3.45 10.93 -12.89
CA ASN A 62 -3.69 11.56 -14.19
C ASN A 62 -3.80 10.47 -15.26
N HIS A 63 -5.01 10.30 -15.79
CA HIS A 63 -5.31 9.27 -16.79
C HIS A 63 -4.93 9.69 -18.23
N GLU A 64 -4.80 10.99 -18.50
CA GLU A 64 -4.43 11.50 -19.82
C GLU A 64 -2.94 11.26 -20.10
N ASP A 65 -2.09 11.58 -19.12
CA ASP A 65 -0.64 11.39 -19.20
C ASP A 65 -0.18 10.01 -18.71
N GLN A 66 -1.10 9.19 -18.18
CA GLN A 66 -0.84 7.89 -17.57
C GLN A 66 0.22 7.96 -16.46
N VAL A 67 0.02 8.89 -15.53
CA VAL A 67 0.93 9.16 -14.41
C VAL A 67 0.19 9.15 -13.08
N VAL A 68 0.83 8.59 -12.05
CA VAL A 68 0.39 8.70 -10.66
C VAL A 68 1.30 9.69 -9.92
N LEU A 69 0.71 10.73 -9.34
CA LEU A 69 1.39 11.66 -8.44
C LEU A 69 1.57 10.99 -7.08
N CYS A 70 2.82 10.85 -6.65
CA CYS A 70 3.19 10.20 -5.41
C CYS A 70 3.97 11.16 -4.50
N GLU A 71 3.81 11.01 -3.19
CA GLU A 71 4.55 11.75 -2.18
C GLU A 71 5.32 10.79 -1.26
N ALA A 72 6.62 11.02 -1.12
CA ALA A 72 7.47 10.38 -0.13
C ALA A 72 8.28 11.44 0.63
N ASP A 73 8.24 11.40 1.96
CA ASP A 73 8.99 12.29 2.84
C ASP A 73 8.85 13.79 2.47
N GLY A 74 7.63 14.20 2.09
CA GLY A 74 7.31 15.58 1.70
C GLY A 74 7.83 16.00 0.31
N LYS A 75 8.31 15.05 -0.51
CA LYS A 75 8.68 15.27 -1.91
C LYS A 75 7.70 14.58 -2.83
N GLU A 76 7.19 15.35 -3.78
CA GLU A 76 6.33 14.85 -4.84
C GLU A 76 7.16 14.33 -6.01
N PHE A 77 6.71 13.22 -6.59
CA PHE A 77 7.29 12.63 -7.79
C PHE A 77 6.22 11.89 -8.59
N GLU A 78 6.48 11.73 -9.87
CA GLU A 78 5.56 11.12 -10.82
C GLU A 78 6.00 9.69 -11.15
N VAL A 79 5.02 8.78 -11.21
CA VAL A 79 5.22 7.39 -11.62
C VAL A 79 4.38 7.10 -12.87
N GLN A 80 5.04 6.87 -13.99
CA GLN A 80 4.39 6.43 -15.23
C GLN A 80 3.92 4.98 -15.15
N TYR A 81 2.77 4.70 -15.78
CA TYR A 81 2.20 3.36 -15.87
C TYR A 81 1.63 3.07 -17.26
N ASP A 82 1.67 1.80 -17.68
CA ASP A 82 0.90 1.32 -18.83
C ASP A 82 -0.48 0.82 -18.37
N GLU A 83 -0.48 0.06 -17.26
CA GLU A 83 -1.67 -0.52 -16.63
C GLU A 83 -1.66 -0.18 -15.15
N LEU A 84 -2.79 0.31 -14.62
CA LEU A 84 -2.92 0.73 -13.23
C LEU A 84 -3.93 -0.15 -12.47
N ALA A 85 -3.47 -0.78 -11.40
CA ALA A 85 -4.31 -1.52 -10.46
C ALA A 85 -4.45 -0.75 -9.13
N ILE A 86 -5.66 -0.32 -8.79
CA ILE A 86 -5.94 0.46 -7.58
C ILE A 86 -6.40 -0.47 -6.45
N CYS A 87 -5.58 -0.59 -5.41
CA CYS A 87 -5.80 -1.48 -4.27
C CYS A 87 -5.64 -0.74 -2.91
N THR A 88 -6.04 0.53 -2.83
CA THR A 88 -5.85 1.39 -1.65
C THR A 88 -6.78 1.06 -0.48
N GLY A 89 -7.84 0.30 -0.72
CA GLY A 89 -8.84 -0.05 0.29
C GLY A 89 -9.76 1.11 0.64
N ALA A 90 -10.24 1.16 1.88
CA ALA A 90 -11.13 2.20 2.39
C ALA A 90 -10.77 2.60 3.82
N GLN A 91 -11.16 3.82 4.21
CA GLN A 91 -11.06 4.30 5.58
C GLN A 91 -12.44 4.25 6.26
N GLY A 92 -12.46 4.01 7.57
CA GLY A 92 -13.69 4.08 8.36
C GLY A 92 -14.31 5.47 8.29
N SER A 93 -15.59 5.54 7.96
CA SER A 93 -16.34 6.80 7.97
C SER A 93 -16.67 7.18 9.40
N THR A 94 -16.42 8.43 9.76
CA THR A 94 -16.83 9.01 11.05
C THR A 94 -18.23 9.59 11.00
N PHE A 95 -18.88 9.57 9.83
CA PHE A 95 -20.22 10.09 9.57
C PHE A 95 -20.41 11.57 9.99
N GLY A 96 -19.33 12.33 10.14
CA GLY A 96 -19.36 13.71 10.62
C GLY A 96 -19.79 13.84 12.09
N ILE A 97 -19.79 12.74 12.86
CA ILE A 97 -20.17 12.76 14.27
C ILE A 97 -19.01 13.40 15.06
N PRO A 98 -19.27 14.52 15.77
CA PRO A 98 -18.23 15.17 16.58
C PRO A 98 -17.77 14.23 17.70
N GLY A 99 -16.47 14.20 17.97
CA GLY A 99 -15.86 13.35 19.00
C GLY A 99 -15.49 11.92 18.59
N VAL A 100 -15.67 11.52 17.32
CA VAL A 100 -15.28 10.17 16.84
C VAL A 100 -13.79 10.09 16.45
N ILE A 101 -13.23 11.16 15.89
CA ILE A 101 -11.80 11.26 15.55
C ILE A 101 -10.97 11.75 16.75
N GLU A 102 -11.62 12.53 17.62
CA GLU A 102 -11.02 13.34 18.68
C GLU A 102 -10.47 12.51 19.83
#